data_AF-A0A0E9VGY5-F1
#
_entry.id   AF-A0A0E9VGY5-F1
#
_cell.length_a   1.000
_cell.length_b   1.000
_cell.length_c   1.000
_cell.angle_alpha   90.00
_cell.angle_beta   90.00
_cell.angle_gamma   90.00
#
_symmetry.space_group_name_H-M   'P 1'
#
loop_
_entity.id
_entity.type
_entity.pdbx_description
1 polymer ?
#
loop_
_entity_poly.entity_id
_entity_poly.type
_entity_poly.pdbx_seq_one_letter_code
_entity_poly.pdbx_strand_id
1 'polypeptide(L)'
;MLQLKDIGLHSLMNITRGAVRIEKNPDLCYLSTLDWSKVLDSVEDNYIVSNKNDRECGDACPGTAKGKTTCNQTTINGHFSARCWTQDHCQRSEWPGRLASSL
;
A
#
# COMPACT_ATOMS: atom_id res chain seq x y z
N MET A 1 -24.37 7.46 2.80
CA MET A 1 -23.56 6.62 1.88
C MET A 1 -22.22 6.39 2.54
N LEU A 2 -21.73 5.15 2.56
CA LEU A 2 -20.40 4.83 3.07
C LEU A 2 -19.40 5.01 1.93
N GLN A 3 -18.47 5.96 2.07
CA GLN A 3 -17.42 6.22 1.09
C GLN A 3 -16.10 5.76 1.71
N LEU A 4 -15.48 4.74 1.12
CA LEU A 4 -14.17 4.25 1.55
C LEU A 4 -13.08 5.13 0.96
N LYS A 5 -12.29 5.79 1.82
CA LYS A 5 -11.23 6.72 1.41
C LYS A 5 -9.83 6.10 1.43
N ASP A 6 -9.63 5.13 2.32
CA ASP A 6 -8.39 4.39 2.50
C ASP A 6 -8.70 3.00 3.07
N ILE A 7 -7.76 2.06 2.92
CA ILE A 7 -7.92 0.66 3.39
C ILE A 7 -7.54 0.52 4.87
N GLY A 8 -6.60 1.31 5.36
CA GLY A 8 -6.24 1.39 6.79
C GLY A 8 -5.63 0.12 7.42
N LEU A 9 -5.31 -0.92 6.65
CA LEU A 9 -4.78 -2.21 7.15
C LEU A 9 -3.30 -2.15 7.54
N HIS A 10 -2.92 -1.17 8.36
CA HIS A 10 -1.54 -0.89 8.78
C HIS A 10 -0.85 -2.00 9.58
N SER A 11 -1.63 -2.96 10.11
CA SER A 11 -1.12 -4.13 10.81
C SER A 11 -1.04 -5.39 9.93
N LEU A 12 -1.49 -5.33 8.67
CA LEU A 12 -1.38 -6.44 7.74
C LEU A 12 0.07 -6.60 7.29
N MET A 13 0.65 -7.76 7.60
CA MET A 13 2.06 -8.08 7.31
C MET A 13 2.23 -9.10 6.19
N ASN A 14 1.32 -10.06 6.07
CA ASN A 14 1.36 -11.04 4.99
C ASN A 14 -0.01 -11.66 4.74
N ILE A 15 -0.25 -11.95 3.47
CA ILE A 15 -1.30 -12.82 2.98
C ILE A 15 -0.56 -14.02 2.38
N THR A 16 -0.55 -15.14 3.11
CA THR A 16 0.22 -16.34 2.75
C THR A 16 -0.32 -17.06 1.52
N ARG A 17 -1.61 -16.89 1.21
CA ARG A 17 -2.26 -17.53 0.07
C ARG A 17 -3.44 -16.70 -0.42
N GLY A 18 -3.58 -16.61 -1.74
CA GLY A 18 -4.65 -15.89 -2.41
C GLY A 18 -4.16 -14.56 -3.00
N ALA A 19 -5.11 -13.69 -3.30
CA ALA A 19 -4.87 -12.40 -3.96
C ALA A 19 -5.77 -11.31 -3.37
N VAL A 20 -5.45 -10.06 -3.68
CA VAL A 20 -6.22 -8.89 -3.27
C VAL A 20 -7.14 -8.44 -4.40
N ARG A 21 -8.44 -8.31 -4.10
CA ARG A 21 -9.44 -7.75 -5.03
C ARG A 21 -10.02 -6.46 -4.46
N ILE A 22 -9.73 -5.33 -5.12
CA ILE A 22 -10.22 -4.00 -4.74
C ILE A 22 -10.79 -3.33 -6.00
N GLU A 23 -12.10 -3.19 -6.07
CA GLU A 23 -12.75 -2.60 -7.25
C GLU A 23 -13.93 -1.71 -6.89
N LYS A 24 -14.22 -0.75 -7.77
CA LYS A 24 -15.44 0.09 -7.73
C LYS A 24 -15.55 0.96 -6.48
N ASN A 25 -14.42 1.44 -5.96
CA ASN A 25 -14.38 2.41 -4.85
C ASN A 25 -13.96 3.79 -5.38
N PRO A 26 -14.91 4.68 -5.75
CA PRO A 26 -14.62 5.92 -6.45
C PRO A 26 -13.90 6.98 -5.59
N ASP A 27 -13.96 6.85 -4.26
CA ASP A 27 -13.32 7.78 -3.32
C ASP A 27 -12.03 7.22 -2.70
N LEU A 28 -11.61 6.01 -3.09
CA LEU A 28 -10.50 5.28 -2.48
C LEU A 28 -9.15 5.74 -3.03
N CYS A 29 -8.31 6.27 -2.13
CA CYS A 29 -6.94 6.69 -2.38
C CYS A 29 -5.92 5.78 -1.63
N TYR A 30 -4.64 6.16 -1.61
CA TYR A 30 -3.53 5.41 -1.00
C TYR A 30 -3.21 4.06 -1.65
N LEU A 31 -3.73 3.77 -2.84
CA LEU A 31 -3.42 2.51 -3.54
C LEU A 31 -2.02 2.52 -4.16
N SER A 32 -1.54 3.67 -4.63
CA SER A 32 -0.22 3.83 -5.26
C SER A 32 0.93 3.90 -4.24
N THR A 33 0.63 4.21 -2.98
CA THR A 33 1.58 4.24 -1.86
C THR A 33 1.82 2.86 -1.26
N LEU A 34 1.07 1.82 -1.66
CA LEU A 34 1.21 0.47 -1.14
C LEU A 34 2.08 -0.41 -2.03
N ASP A 35 3.03 -1.10 -1.41
CA ASP A 35 3.88 -2.10 -2.04
C ASP A 35 3.33 -3.51 -1.73
N TRP A 36 2.47 -4.04 -2.60
CA TRP A 36 1.87 -5.36 -2.39
C TRP A 36 2.89 -6.51 -2.42
N SER A 37 4.08 -6.32 -3.01
CA SER A 37 5.15 -7.32 -2.98
C SER A 37 5.71 -7.57 -1.57
N LYS A 38 5.46 -6.65 -0.63
CA LYS A 38 5.82 -6.82 0.79
C LYS A 38 4.76 -7.59 1.57
N VAL A 39 3.56 -7.72 1.02
CA VAL A 39 2.38 -8.33 1.67
C VAL A 39 1.99 -9.65 1.02
N LEU A 40 2.27 -9.89 -0.25
CA LEU A 40 2.01 -11.15 -0.95
C LEU A 40 3.29 -11.68 -1.58
N ASP A 41 3.40 -13.01 -1.73
CA ASP A 41 4.53 -13.64 -2.45
C ASP A 41 4.33 -13.56 -3.98
N SER A 42 3.08 -13.60 -4.45
CA SER A 42 2.71 -13.33 -5.84
C SER A 42 1.71 -12.17 -5.89
N VAL A 43 1.96 -11.21 -6.78
CA VAL A 43 1.09 -10.04 -7.02
C VAL A 43 0.34 -10.13 -8.34
N GLU A 44 0.58 -11.17 -9.14
CA GLU A 44 0.07 -11.32 -10.51
C GLU A 44 -1.45 -11.48 -10.55
N ASP A 45 -2.01 -12.15 -9.54
CA ASP A 45 -3.44 -12.43 -9.41
C ASP A 45 -4.23 -11.27 -8.76
N ASN A 46 -3.56 -10.17 -8.39
CA ASN A 46 -4.24 -9.03 -7.78
C ASN A 46 -5.15 -8.34 -8.79
N TYR A 47 -6.39 -8.05 -8.37
CA TYR A 47 -7.38 -7.37 -9.20
C TYR A 47 -7.76 -6.02 -8.56
N ILE A 48 -7.05 -4.96 -8.95
CA ILE A 48 -7.22 -3.60 -8.42
C ILE A 48 -7.57 -2.65 -9.56
N VAL A 49 -8.86 -2.42 -9.80
CA VAL A 49 -9.35 -1.65 -10.97
C VAL A 49 -10.58 -0.80 -10.60
N SER A 50 -10.89 0.21 -11.42
CA SER A 50 -12.09 1.04 -11.24
C SER A 50 -12.22 1.70 -9.86
N ASN A 51 -11.08 2.07 -9.26
CA ASN A 51 -11.03 2.91 -8.05
C ASN A 51 -10.71 4.35 -8.45
N LYS A 52 -10.56 5.26 -7.47
CA LYS A 52 -10.15 6.63 -7.77
C LYS A 52 -8.83 6.67 -8.52
N ASN A 53 -8.72 7.59 -9.47
CA ASN A 53 -7.49 7.83 -10.21
C ASN A 53 -6.40 8.34 -9.26
N ASP A 54 -5.20 7.76 -9.33
CA ASP A 54 -4.07 8.09 -8.46
C ASP A 54 -3.64 9.54 -8.60
N ARG A 55 -3.75 10.11 -9.82
CA ARG A 55 -3.47 11.54 -10.09
C ARG A 55 -4.43 12.50 -9.41
N GLU A 56 -5.60 12.03 -9.01
CA GLU A 56 -6.62 12.82 -8.31
C GLU A 56 -6.53 12.64 -6.78
N CYS A 57 -5.61 11.80 -6.31
CA CYS A 57 -5.33 11.60 -4.91
C CYS A 57 -4.20 12.52 -4.44
N GLY A 58 -4.43 13.21 -3.33
CA GLY A 58 -3.42 14.01 -2.63
C GLY A 58 -2.70 13.18 -1.57
N ASP A 59 -2.24 11.98 -1.93
CA ASP A 59 -1.69 11.02 -0.96
C ASP A 59 -0.42 11.58 -0.32
N ALA A 60 -0.46 11.78 1.01
CA ALA A 60 0.64 12.32 1.78
C ALA A 60 0.94 11.40 2.94
N CYS A 61 2.07 10.69 2.88
CA CYS A 61 2.49 9.81 3.97
C CYS A 61 2.94 10.58 5.22
N PRO A 62 2.96 9.94 6.40
CA PRO A 62 3.47 10.52 7.64
C PRO A 62 4.80 11.26 7.46
N GLY A 63 4.89 12.47 8.03
CA GLY A 63 6.07 13.33 8.00
C GLY A 63 6.20 14.21 6.74
N THR A 64 5.49 13.93 5.65
CA THR A 64 5.61 14.69 4.39
C THR A 64 5.40 16.19 4.58
N ALA A 65 4.42 16.61 5.41
CA ALA A 65 4.17 18.02 5.72
C ALA A 65 5.35 18.74 6.42
N LYS A 66 6.25 17.99 7.06
CA LYS A 66 7.46 18.50 7.72
C LYS A 66 8.69 18.50 6.80
N GLY A 67 8.50 18.25 5.50
CA GLY A 67 9.54 18.26 4.48
C GLY A 67 10.25 16.92 4.27
N LYS A 68 10.01 15.91 5.12
CA LYS A 68 10.57 14.56 4.94
C LYS A 68 9.63 13.49 5.52
N THR A 69 9.33 12.49 4.70
CA THR A 69 8.55 11.33 5.16
C THR A 69 9.29 10.54 6.24
N THR A 70 8.54 10.02 7.22
CA THR A 70 9.07 9.08 8.23
C THR A 70 8.92 7.62 7.80
N CYS A 71 8.24 7.37 6.67
CA CYS A 71 8.00 6.02 6.18
C CYS A 71 9.15 5.51 5.33
N ASN A 72 9.26 4.18 5.22
CA ASN A 72 10.19 3.57 4.30
C ASN A 72 9.82 3.92 2.85
N GLN A 73 10.82 4.08 2.00
CA GLN A 73 10.65 4.44 0.59
C GLN A 73 11.17 3.31 -0.29
N THR A 74 10.38 2.89 -1.26
CA THR A 74 10.77 1.85 -2.23
C THR A 74 10.47 2.31 -3.65
N THR A 75 11.07 1.66 -4.63
CA THR A 75 10.81 1.90 -6.05
C THR A 75 9.82 0.87 -6.57
N ILE A 76 8.66 1.31 -7.06
CA ILE A 76 7.68 0.46 -7.75
C ILE A 76 7.56 1.00 -9.17
N ASN A 77 7.78 0.16 -10.19
CA ASN A 77 7.70 0.54 -11.60
C ASN A 77 8.53 1.80 -11.95
N GLY A 78 9.71 1.94 -11.34
CA GLY A 78 10.59 3.11 -11.54
C GLY A 78 10.20 4.36 -10.74
N HIS A 79 9.10 4.33 -9.99
CA HIS A 79 8.65 5.44 -9.16
C HIS A 79 9.07 5.26 -7.70
N PHE A 80 9.94 6.14 -7.21
CA PHE A 80 10.39 6.17 -5.83
C PHE A 80 9.39 6.96 -4.97
N SER A 81 8.75 6.30 -4.01
CA SER A 81 7.77 6.93 -3.12
C SER A 81 7.79 6.34 -1.72
N ALA A 82 7.31 7.13 -0.77
CA ALA A 82 7.05 6.70 0.59
C ALA A 82 5.90 5.69 0.64
N ARG A 83 6.00 4.72 1.55
CA ARG A 83 5.03 3.64 1.67
C ARG A 83 4.15 3.81 2.89
N CYS A 84 2.86 4.03 2.68
CA CYS A 84 1.89 4.26 3.74
C CYS A 84 0.51 3.72 3.37
N TRP A 85 -0.23 3.33 4.40
CA TRP A 85 -1.64 2.93 4.32
C TRP A 85 -2.58 4.13 4.37
N THR A 86 -2.17 5.17 5.09
CA THR A 86 -2.91 6.42 5.33
C THR A 86 -1.91 7.54 5.59
N GLN A 87 -2.40 8.77 5.80
CA GLN A 87 -1.58 9.91 6.23
C GLN A 87 -0.89 9.72 7.59
N ASP A 88 -1.38 8.78 8.41
CA ASP A 88 -0.93 8.58 9.79
C ASP A 88 -0.15 7.26 9.99
N HIS A 89 -0.22 6.33 9.02
CA HIS A 89 0.34 4.99 9.18
C HIS A 89 1.23 4.58 8.00
N CYS A 90 2.50 4.33 8.28
CA CYS A 90 3.44 3.76 7.31
C CYS A 90 3.13 2.29 7.01
N GLN A 91 3.47 1.85 5.81
CA GLN A 91 3.52 0.44 5.47
C GLN A 91 4.75 -0.17 6.13
N ARG A 92 4.56 -1.28 6.84
CA ARG A 92 5.65 -2.02 7.46
C ARG A 92 6.38 -2.82 6.38
N SER A 93 7.70 -2.70 6.32
CA SER A 93 8.49 -3.18 5.18
C SER A 93 8.85 -4.66 5.23
N GLU A 94 8.72 -5.35 6.37
CA GLU A 94 9.20 -6.74 6.52
C GLU A 94 8.37 -7.54 7.53
N TRP A 95 7.93 -8.75 7.14
CA TRP A 95 7.56 -9.81 8.10
C TRP A 95 8.81 -10.63 8.42
N PRO A 96 9.27 -10.65 9.69
CA PRO A 96 10.37 -11.52 10.14
C PRO A 96 10.32 -12.98 9.65
N GLY A 97 9.12 -13.54 9.39
CA GLY A 97 8.94 -14.90 8.92
C GLY A 97 9.33 -15.16 7.46
N ARG A 98 9.43 -14.15 6.59
CA ARG A 98 9.76 -14.38 5.17
C ARG A 98 11.21 -14.78 4.94
N LEU A 99 12.16 -14.27 5.74
CA LEU A 99 13.58 -14.64 5.63
C LEU A 99 13.84 -16.12 5.96
N ALA A 100 12.94 -16.75 6.74
CA ALA A 100 13.05 -18.16 7.12
C ALA A 100 12.49 -19.13 6.06
N SER A 101 11.77 -18.62 5.04
CA SER A 101 11.15 -19.45 3.98
C SER A 101 12.02 -19.57 2.72
N SER A 102 13.16 -18.86 2.69
CA SER A 102 14.14 -18.83 1.60
C SER A 102 15.39 -19.68 1.86
N LEU A 103 15.38 -20.50 2.92
CA LEU A 103 16.38 -21.52 3.26
C LEU A 103 15.72 -22.90 3.27
#